data_AF-A0A7X8ZP11-F1
#
_entry.id   AF-A0A7X8ZP11-F1
#
_cell.length_a   1.000
_cell.length_b   1.000
_cell.length_c   1.000
_cell.angle_alpha   90.00
_cell.angle_beta   90.00
_cell.angle_gamma   90.00
#
_symmetry.space_group_name_H-M   'P 1'
#
loop_
_entity.id
_entity.type
_entity.pdbx_description
1 polymer ?
#
loop_
_entity_poly.entity_id
_entity_poly.type
_entity_poly.pdbx_seq_one_letter_code
_entity_poly.pdbx_strand_id
1 'polypeptide(L)'
;NGDEQEVYEYTSASFLVKSIEAAACFATTPSSIFTYPCEELRKARLKASVRLGFKDDEHLLVNIAIKIGNYFLQYEDNGRFQDCVNIKTGENGGYLGIGEHPEFKYLINARCNGEAMKAYLALYSALKEQGIDKPEYLEIAKRVAVFYLEIQLSNGSFGRWWSKSGKPENIQGTNGAYIVIFLIQLLKMLEEEDSLYERVKTGIRRAMSFYKQLIEEGLFYGDTLDADSSDKEAGVVLLDLMLTYAESSHDTSVLELAHIASQFVLTWIWQVDCVFKKDSPLDKEQFHTAGLSAVSIAHNHLDFYGMLIATLFLRYAKLTGDNFYREQASLMLNASKQLIANSKNLLGRSEKFVGWQPEQINHTNWDYFNNSENMNGTYAIDISWVNVLGYSAYLYCAKNSDEDLK
;
A
#
# COMPACT_ATOMS: atom_id res chain seq x y z
N ASN A 1 -8.50 -2.34 19.60
CA ASN A 1 -8.70 -3.72 20.07
C ASN A 1 -8.57 -3.82 21.59
N GLY A 2 -9.22 -2.94 22.39
CA GLY A 2 -9.13 -3.02 23.86
C GLY A 2 -7.68 -3.12 24.38
N ASP A 3 -7.45 -4.02 25.33
CA ASP A 3 -6.12 -4.33 25.90
C ASP A 3 -5.15 -4.96 24.87
N GLU A 4 -5.67 -5.56 23.79
CA GLU A 4 -4.85 -6.10 22.69
C GLU A 4 -4.27 -4.98 21.79
N GLN A 5 -4.69 -3.73 21.98
CA GLN A 5 -4.08 -2.58 21.31
C GLN A 5 -2.68 -2.25 21.86
N GLU A 6 -2.32 -2.74 23.06
CA GLU A 6 -0.99 -2.50 23.63
C GLU A 6 0.13 -3.06 22.75
N VAL A 7 -0.16 -4.11 21.96
CA VAL A 7 0.76 -4.65 20.95
C VAL A 7 1.01 -3.63 19.82
N TYR A 8 0.15 -2.63 19.61
CA TYR A 8 0.33 -1.57 18.60
C TYR A 8 0.79 -0.23 19.20
N GLU A 9 1.43 -0.23 20.38
CA GLU A 9 2.03 0.98 20.97
C GLU A 9 3.24 1.52 20.20
N TYR A 10 3.66 0.82 19.15
CA TYR A 10 4.57 1.27 18.13
C TYR A 10 3.83 1.57 16.83
N THR A 11 4.31 2.56 16.09
CA THR A 11 3.93 2.72 14.69
C THR A 11 4.74 1.71 13.89
N SER A 12 4.12 0.59 13.53
CA SER A 12 4.76 -0.42 12.68
C SER A 12 4.85 0.06 11.22
N ALA A 13 5.58 -0.69 10.42
CA ALA A 13 5.95 -0.33 9.06
C ALA A 13 4.81 -0.22 8.05
N SER A 14 3.73 -0.98 8.23
CA SER A 14 2.51 -0.74 7.48
C SER A 14 1.94 0.66 7.76
N PHE A 15 2.04 1.17 8.99
CA PHE A 15 1.55 2.51 9.33
C PHE A 15 2.50 3.62 8.87
N LEU A 16 3.82 3.43 8.94
CA LEU A 16 4.78 4.45 8.48
C LEU A 16 4.69 4.68 6.96
N VAL A 17 4.78 3.59 6.19
CA VAL A 17 4.70 3.64 4.74
C VAL A 17 3.36 4.21 4.29
N LYS A 18 2.25 3.73 4.86
CA LYS A 18 0.90 4.20 4.50
C LYS A 18 0.61 5.60 4.98
N SER A 19 1.32 6.13 5.97
CA SER A 19 1.21 7.55 6.33
C SER A 19 1.74 8.46 5.22
N ILE A 20 2.85 8.11 4.55
CA ILE A 20 3.35 8.90 3.41
C ILE A 20 2.40 8.78 2.22
N GLU A 21 1.85 7.58 1.98
CA GLU A 21 0.83 7.39 0.95
C GLU A 21 -0.42 8.24 1.23
N ALA A 22 -0.86 8.31 2.48
CA ALA A 22 -1.95 9.19 2.91
C ALA A 22 -1.61 10.68 2.69
N ALA A 23 -0.37 11.09 2.96
CA ALA A 23 0.09 12.45 2.67
C ALA A 23 -0.01 12.77 1.18
N ALA A 24 0.42 11.86 0.30
CA ALA A 24 0.27 12.02 -1.14
C ALA A 24 -1.22 12.10 -1.56
N CYS A 25 -2.09 11.29 -0.96
CA CYS A 25 -3.53 11.36 -1.18
C CYS A 25 -4.11 12.73 -0.75
N PHE A 26 -3.75 13.22 0.44
CA PHE A 26 -4.18 14.53 0.93
C PHE A 26 -3.68 15.68 0.07
N ALA A 27 -2.45 15.61 -0.42
CA ALA A 27 -1.91 16.63 -1.32
C ALA A 27 -2.61 16.62 -2.70
N THR A 28 -3.09 15.46 -3.17
CA THR A 28 -3.80 15.33 -4.46
C THR A 28 -5.31 15.51 -4.35
N THR A 29 -5.85 15.64 -3.14
CA THR A 29 -7.29 15.75 -2.91
C THR A 29 -7.84 17.06 -3.50
N PRO A 30 -8.83 17.02 -4.40
CA PRO A 30 -9.44 18.24 -4.95
C PRO A 30 -10.13 19.07 -3.86
N SER A 31 -9.93 20.39 -3.88
CA SER A 31 -10.57 21.32 -2.93
C SER A 31 -12.10 21.30 -3.00
N SER A 32 -12.67 20.86 -4.13
CA SER A 32 -14.12 20.69 -4.30
C SER A 32 -14.73 19.73 -3.29
N ILE A 33 -13.97 18.79 -2.73
CA ILE A 33 -14.47 17.89 -1.68
C ILE A 33 -14.97 18.66 -0.44
N PHE A 34 -14.47 19.87 -0.20
CA PHE A 34 -14.86 20.72 0.93
C PHE A 34 -16.23 21.37 0.73
N THR A 35 -16.72 21.40 -0.50
CA THR A 35 -18.06 21.90 -0.81
C THR A 35 -19.13 20.81 -0.72
N TYR A 36 -18.72 19.55 -0.58
CA TYR A 36 -19.64 18.41 -0.53
C TYR A 36 -20.39 18.39 0.82
N PRO A 37 -21.73 18.22 0.83
CA PRO A 37 -22.52 18.27 2.05
C PRO A 37 -22.43 16.95 2.85
N CYS A 38 -21.27 16.66 3.43
CA CYS A 38 -21.06 15.54 4.35
C CYS A 38 -20.72 16.05 5.76
N GLU A 39 -21.61 15.80 6.73
CA GLU A 39 -21.44 16.27 8.10
C GLU A 39 -20.26 15.57 8.81
N GLU A 40 -20.08 14.28 8.54
CA GLU A 40 -18.99 13.47 9.05
C GLU A 40 -17.63 14.03 8.60
N LEU A 41 -17.49 14.37 7.31
CA LEU A 41 -16.29 14.99 6.77
C LEU A 41 -16.02 16.35 7.41
N ARG A 42 -17.05 17.20 7.57
CA ARG A 42 -16.90 18.50 8.26
C ARG A 42 -16.41 18.33 9.70
N LYS A 43 -16.98 17.39 10.45
CA LYS A 43 -16.55 17.07 11.83
C LYS A 43 -15.11 16.56 11.87
N ALA A 44 -14.74 15.67 10.96
CA ALA A 44 -13.38 15.14 10.86
C ALA A 44 -12.36 16.23 10.55
N ARG A 45 -12.67 17.13 9.61
CA ARG A 45 -11.84 18.30 9.27
C ARG A 45 -11.65 19.24 10.44
N LEU A 46 -12.74 19.63 11.12
CA LEU A 46 -12.67 20.50 12.28
C LEU A 46 -11.81 19.86 13.39
N LYS A 47 -11.98 18.56 13.64
CA LYS A 47 -11.18 17.80 14.62
C LYS A 47 -9.69 17.81 14.23
N ALA A 48 -9.36 17.60 12.96
CA ALA A 48 -7.99 17.64 12.46
C ALA A 48 -7.38 19.05 12.57
N SER A 49 -8.13 20.08 12.16
CA SER A 49 -7.77 21.50 12.28
C SER A 49 -7.42 21.88 13.72
N VAL A 50 -8.31 21.57 14.67
CA VAL A 50 -8.10 21.85 16.10
C VAL A 50 -6.91 21.07 16.65
N ARG A 51 -6.80 19.76 16.33
CA ARG A 51 -5.73 18.91 16.85
C ARG A 51 -4.34 19.31 16.34
N LEU A 52 -4.24 19.76 15.10
CA LEU A 52 -2.96 20.05 14.44
C LEU A 52 -2.60 21.53 14.40
N GLY A 53 -3.51 22.41 14.83
CA GLY A 53 -3.31 23.85 14.85
C GLY A 53 -3.37 24.51 13.47
N PHE A 54 -4.08 23.89 12.52
CA PHE A 54 -4.30 24.45 11.18
C PHE A 54 -5.68 25.09 11.07
N LYS A 55 -5.85 26.03 10.14
CA LYS A 55 -7.17 26.55 9.81
C LYS A 55 -7.98 25.47 9.07
N ASP A 56 -9.28 25.41 9.33
CA ASP A 56 -10.21 24.59 8.54
C ASP A 56 -10.55 25.31 7.23
N ASP A 57 -9.59 25.35 6.32
CA ASP A 57 -9.71 25.97 4.99
C ASP A 57 -9.33 24.99 3.88
N GLU A 58 -9.25 25.48 2.64
CA GLU A 58 -8.91 24.67 1.47
C GLU A 58 -7.48 24.11 1.49
N HIS A 59 -6.59 24.66 2.32
CA HIS A 59 -5.22 24.19 2.46
C HIS A 59 -5.03 23.21 3.62
N LEU A 60 -6.09 22.88 4.39
CA LEU A 60 -6.00 21.99 5.55
C LEU A 60 -5.31 20.66 5.20
N LEU A 61 -5.75 19.96 4.15
CA LEU A 61 -5.20 18.66 3.78
C LEU A 61 -3.75 18.75 3.30
N VAL A 62 -3.42 19.79 2.54
CA VAL A 62 -2.04 20.06 2.07
C VAL A 62 -1.11 20.34 3.25
N ASN A 63 -1.55 21.13 4.23
CA ASN A 63 -0.79 21.39 5.45
C ASN A 63 -0.57 20.12 6.28
N ILE A 64 -1.58 19.25 6.36
CA ILE A 64 -1.46 17.92 6.99
C ILE A 64 -0.46 17.06 6.24
N ALA A 65 -0.53 17.01 4.90
CA ALA A 65 0.39 16.25 4.06
C ALA A 65 1.85 16.66 4.28
N ILE A 66 2.13 17.97 4.29
CA ILE A 66 3.47 18.51 4.58
C ILE A 66 3.93 18.14 6.00
N LYS A 67 3.03 18.23 6.99
CA LYS A 67 3.36 17.86 8.37
C LYS A 67 3.75 16.38 8.48
N ILE A 68 3.02 15.50 7.80
CA ILE A 68 3.31 14.06 7.73
C ILE A 68 4.65 13.82 7.02
N GLY A 69 4.84 14.35 5.82
CA GLY A 69 6.08 14.20 5.06
C GLY A 69 7.31 14.67 5.85
N ASN A 70 7.23 15.85 6.47
CA ASN A 70 8.33 16.38 7.30
C ASN A 70 8.63 15.50 8.52
N TYR A 71 7.59 14.96 9.16
CA TYR A 71 7.78 14.11 10.33
C TYR A 71 8.56 12.85 9.98
N PHE A 72 8.35 12.27 8.80
CA PHE A 72 8.96 11.00 8.45
C PHE A 72 10.35 11.11 7.81
N LEU A 73 10.82 12.31 7.45
CA LEU A 73 12.19 12.50 6.94
C LEU A 73 13.26 12.05 7.94
N GLN A 74 12.96 12.14 9.25
CA GLN A 74 13.91 11.82 10.31
C GLN A 74 14.25 10.32 10.43
N TYR A 75 13.49 9.45 9.75
CA TYR A 75 13.70 7.99 9.83
C TYR A 75 14.59 7.46 8.71
N GLU A 76 15.13 8.34 7.87
CA GLU A 76 16.17 7.99 6.92
C GLU A 76 17.55 8.36 7.42
N ASP A 77 18.50 7.44 7.26
CA ASP A 77 19.91 7.62 7.55
C ASP A 77 20.77 7.07 6.41
N ASN A 78 21.40 7.97 5.65
CA ASN A 78 22.32 7.68 4.54
C ASN A 78 21.82 6.60 3.56
N GLY A 79 20.65 6.82 2.99
CA GLY A 79 19.94 5.98 2.03
C GLY A 79 19.16 4.83 2.64
N ARG A 80 19.06 4.75 3.97
CA ARG A 80 18.39 3.66 4.68
C ARG A 80 17.20 4.21 5.45
N PHE A 81 16.00 3.87 5.01
CA PHE A 81 14.77 4.25 5.69
C PHE A 81 14.39 3.16 6.71
N GLN A 82 14.16 3.57 7.96
CA GLN A 82 13.62 2.70 9.02
C GLN A 82 12.11 2.90 9.07
N ASP A 83 11.40 1.80 9.07
CA ASP A 83 9.96 1.73 8.85
C ASP A 83 9.19 1.45 10.15
N CYS A 84 9.83 1.29 11.30
CA CYS A 84 9.14 1.15 12.59
C CYS A 84 9.64 2.17 13.61
N VAL A 85 8.72 2.74 14.40
CA VAL A 85 9.05 3.62 15.53
C VAL A 85 8.20 3.30 16.75
N ASN A 86 8.84 3.20 17.91
CA ASN A 86 8.15 3.16 19.20
C ASN A 86 7.76 4.57 19.62
N ILE A 87 6.46 4.87 19.74
CA ILE A 87 6.00 6.23 20.05
C ILE A 87 6.33 6.64 21.49
N LYS A 88 6.44 5.67 22.42
CA LYS A 88 6.75 5.94 23.82
C LYS A 88 8.24 6.20 24.05
N THR A 89 9.10 5.41 23.42
CA THR A 89 10.57 5.49 23.64
C THR A 89 11.29 6.32 22.59
N GLY A 90 10.67 6.54 21.42
CA GLY A 90 11.31 7.16 20.25
C GLY A 90 12.32 6.26 19.55
N GLU A 91 12.38 4.97 19.89
CA GLU A 91 13.27 4.01 19.25
C GLU A 91 12.83 3.73 17.81
N ASN A 92 13.79 3.65 16.88
CA ASN A 92 13.56 3.39 15.45
C ASN A 92 14.14 2.03 15.05
N GLY A 93 13.45 1.32 14.16
CA GLY A 93 13.82 -0.03 13.73
C GLY A 93 13.15 -0.47 12.44
N GLY A 94 13.36 -1.73 12.10
CA GLY A 94 12.71 -2.42 10.97
C GLY A 94 11.28 -2.90 11.29
N TYR A 95 10.52 -3.29 10.25
CA TYR A 95 9.17 -3.88 10.33
C TYR A 95 9.02 -4.88 11.50
N LEU A 96 8.06 -4.61 12.39
CA LEU A 96 7.78 -5.36 13.64
C LEU A 96 8.99 -5.60 14.56
N GLY A 97 10.15 -5.03 14.25
CA GLY A 97 11.41 -5.24 14.96
C GLY A 97 11.50 -4.52 16.29
N ILE A 98 10.62 -3.55 16.51
CA ILE A 98 10.42 -2.94 17.82
C ILE A 98 9.11 -3.48 18.40
N GLY A 99 9.14 -4.73 18.86
CA GLY A 99 7.97 -5.41 19.40
C GLY A 99 8.08 -6.92 19.22
N GLU A 100 7.39 -7.42 18.20
CA GLU A 100 7.15 -8.85 17.99
C GLU A 100 8.36 -9.62 17.43
N HIS A 101 9.16 -9.00 16.56
CA HIS A 101 10.24 -9.67 15.81
C HIS A 101 11.61 -9.00 15.95
N PRO A 102 12.25 -9.03 17.14
CA PRO A 102 13.51 -8.32 17.41
C PRO A 102 14.64 -8.57 16.41
N GLU A 103 14.63 -9.70 15.71
CA GLU A 103 15.54 -10.02 14.61
C GLU A 103 15.48 -9.01 13.45
N PHE A 104 14.32 -8.39 13.21
CA PHE A 104 14.14 -7.40 12.15
C PHE A 104 14.46 -5.98 12.60
N LYS A 105 14.74 -5.75 13.89
CA LYS A 105 14.92 -4.42 14.49
C LYS A 105 15.92 -3.55 13.74
N TYR A 106 16.99 -4.12 13.21
CA TYR A 106 18.03 -3.37 12.50
C TYR A 106 18.05 -3.65 11.00
N LEU A 107 17.06 -4.36 10.48
CA LEU A 107 17.00 -4.68 9.08
C LEU A 107 16.28 -3.59 8.29
N ILE A 108 16.62 -3.52 7.02
CA ILE A 108 16.06 -2.63 6.02
C ILE A 108 15.32 -3.50 5.01
N ASN A 109 14.02 -3.26 4.87
CA ASN A 109 13.17 -4.01 3.96
C ASN A 109 13.04 -3.31 2.59
N ALA A 110 13.20 -4.06 1.51
CA ALA A 110 13.09 -3.52 0.15
C ALA A 110 11.66 -3.09 -0.23
N ARG A 111 10.63 -3.80 0.23
CA ARG A 111 9.22 -3.40 0.03
C ARG A 111 8.93 -2.08 0.75
N CYS A 112 9.20 -1.99 2.04
CA CYS A 112 8.89 -0.80 2.82
C CYS A 112 9.60 0.45 2.29
N ASN A 113 10.87 0.33 1.91
CA ASN A 113 11.59 1.45 1.31
C ASN A 113 11.06 1.80 -0.07
N GLY A 114 10.76 0.82 -0.92
CA GLY A 114 10.21 1.07 -2.26
C GLY A 114 8.85 1.76 -2.20
N GLU A 115 7.94 1.29 -1.34
CA GLU A 115 6.64 1.92 -1.13
C GLU A 115 6.77 3.34 -0.53
N ALA A 116 7.61 3.52 0.50
CA ALA A 116 7.83 4.84 1.11
C ALA A 116 8.40 5.85 0.10
N MET A 117 9.39 5.45 -0.69
CA MET A 117 9.99 6.36 -1.68
C MET A 117 9.05 6.64 -2.84
N LYS A 118 8.29 5.64 -3.33
CA LYS A 118 7.18 5.84 -4.29
C LYS A 118 6.19 6.89 -3.75
N ALA A 119 5.81 6.79 -2.48
CA ALA A 119 4.90 7.73 -1.85
C ALA A 119 5.50 9.14 -1.68
N TYR A 120 6.80 9.27 -1.33
CA TYR A 120 7.48 10.57 -1.29
C TYR A 120 7.57 11.25 -2.66
N LEU A 121 7.86 10.49 -3.72
CA LEU A 121 7.88 11.01 -5.08
C LEU A 121 6.48 11.50 -5.52
N ALA A 122 5.43 10.75 -5.17
CA ALA A 122 4.04 11.15 -5.41
C ALA A 122 3.68 12.43 -4.63
N LEU A 123 4.06 12.51 -3.34
CA LEU A 123 3.86 13.69 -2.50
C LEU A 123 4.60 14.91 -3.05
N TYR A 124 5.88 14.75 -3.43
CA TYR A 124 6.68 15.81 -4.04
C TYR A 124 6.01 16.36 -5.30
N SER A 125 5.56 15.48 -6.19
CA SER A 125 4.87 15.86 -7.43
C SER A 125 3.59 16.61 -7.15
N ALA A 126 2.76 16.10 -6.23
CA ALA A 126 1.47 16.71 -5.88
C ALA A 126 1.61 18.12 -5.27
N LEU A 127 2.65 18.34 -4.46
CA LEU A 127 2.93 19.66 -3.88
C LEU A 127 3.53 20.62 -4.91
N LYS A 128 4.42 20.12 -5.77
CA LYS A 128 5.04 20.91 -6.85
C LYS A 128 4.00 21.40 -7.86
N GLU A 129 3.00 20.58 -8.21
CA GLU A 129 1.84 20.98 -9.03
C GLU A 129 1.05 22.15 -8.41
N GLN A 130 1.11 22.31 -7.09
CA GLN A 130 0.49 23.42 -6.35
C GLN A 130 1.44 24.59 -6.08
N GLY A 131 2.64 24.58 -6.66
CA GLY A 131 3.66 25.62 -6.46
C GLY A 131 4.36 25.57 -5.11
N ILE A 132 4.24 24.47 -4.36
CA ILE A 132 4.94 24.25 -3.09
C ILE A 132 6.14 23.35 -3.35
N ASP A 133 7.33 23.94 -3.34
CA ASP A 133 8.57 23.18 -3.52
C ASP A 133 9.06 22.56 -2.20
N LYS A 134 9.31 21.25 -2.25
CA LYS A 134 9.78 20.41 -1.14
C LYS A 134 10.92 19.52 -1.61
N PRO A 135 12.07 20.10 -2.00
CA PRO A 135 13.18 19.35 -2.56
C PRO A 135 13.68 18.25 -1.62
N GLU A 136 13.52 18.43 -0.30
CA GLU A 136 13.86 17.41 0.70
C GLU A 136 13.16 16.06 0.48
N TYR A 137 11.97 16.03 -0.14
CA TYR A 137 11.22 14.80 -0.46
C TYR A 137 11.76 14.07 -1.70
N LEU A 138 12.34 14.80 -2.65
CA LEU A 138 13.06 14.19 -3.78
C LEU A 138 14.45 13.71 -3.33
N GLU A 139 15.13 14.48 -2.50
CA GLU A 139 16.50 14.18 -2.06
C GLU A 139 16.58 12.91 -1.19
N ILE A 140 15.59 12.67 -0.32
CA ILE A 140 15.52 11.39 0.43
C ILE A 140 15.39 10.20 -0.53
N ALA A 141 14.55 10.31 -1.57
CA ALA A 141 14.38 9.29 -2.59
C ALA A 141 15.69 9.05 -3.36
N LYS A 142 16.40 10.11 -3.76
CA LYS A 142 17.73 9.98 -4.39
C LYS A 142 18.74 9.24 -3.51
N ARG A 143 18.81 9.54 -2.20
CA ARG A 143 19.72 8.85 -1.27
C ARG A 143 19.39 7.37 -1.15
N VAL A 144 18.11 7.02 -1.04
CA VAL A 144 17.67 5.62 -0.99
C VAL A 144 17.96 4.89 -2.31
N ALA A 145 17.80 5.54 -3.47
CA ALA A 145 18.21 4.98 -4.75
C ALA A 145 19.71 4.65 -4.78
N VAL A 146 20.57 5.56 -4.30
CA VAL A 146 22.02 5.32 -4.25
C VAL A 146 22.34 4.07 -3.42
N PHE A 147 21.76 3.92 -2.23
CA PHE A 147 21.95 2.75 -1.39
C PHE A 147 21.59 1.44 -2.13
N TYR A 148 20.41 1.35 -2.73
CA TYR A 148 20.00 0.13 -3.43
C TYR A 148 20.81 -0.15 -4.70
N LEU A 149 21.22 0.88 -5.43
CA LEU A 149 22.07 0.74 -6.62
C LEU A 149 23.47 0.23 -6.27
N GLU A 150 24.00 0.57 -5.09
CA GLU A 150 25.31 0.10 -4.62
C GLU A 150 25.28 -1.36 -4.16
N ILE A 151 24.16 -1.81 -3.59
CA ILE A 151 24.01 -3.19 -3.08
C ILE A 151 23.32 -4.14 -4.08
N GLN A 152 22.96 -3.66 -5.28
CA GLN A 152 22.26 -4.46 -6.29
C GLN A 152 23.03 -5.74 -6.61
N LEU A 153 22.36 -6.88 -6.48
CA LEU A 153 22.96 -8.20 -6.64
C LEU A 153 23.44 -8.44 -8.09
N SER A 154 24.36 -9.38 -8.25
CA SER A 154 24.93 -9.72 -9.57
C SER A 154 23.88 -10.20 -10.57
N ASN A 155 22.84 -10.90 -10.09
CA ASN A 155 21.69 -11.32 -10.89
C ASN A 155 20.68 -10.19 -11.19
N GLY A 156 20.90 -8.98 -10.66
CA GLY A 156 20.05 -7.82 -10.86
C GLY A 156 19.00 -7.57 -9.77
N SER A 157 18.73 -8.54 -8.89
CA SER A 157 17.76 -8.38 -7.80
C SER A 157 18.19 -7.33 -6.78
N PHE A 158 17.21 -6.63 -6.19
CA PHE A 158 17.40 -5.74 -5.04
C PHE A 158 17.18 -6.42 -3.69
N GLY A 159 16.98 -7.75 -3.67
CA GLY A 159 16.82 -8.54 -2.46
C GLY A 159 15.58 -8.19 -1.64
N ARG A 160 15.52 -8.68 -0.40
CA ARG A 160 14.38 -8.52 0.51
C ARG A 160 14.77 -7.82 1.80
N TRP A 161 15.75 -8.37 2.52
CA TRP A 161 16.22 -7.89 3.81
C TRP A 161 17.72 -7.59 3.78
N TRP A 162 18.07 -6.40 4.26
CA TRP A 162 19.45 -5.91 4.31
C TRP A 162 19.80 -5.44 5.72
N SER A 163 21.02 -5.70 6.16
CA SER A 163 21.55 -5.05 7.36
C SER A 163 21.76 -3.55 7.12
N LYS A 164 21.89 -2.76 8.19
CA LYS A 164 22.30 -1.34 8.10
C LYS A 164 23.61 -1.13 7.35
N SER A 165 24.49 -2.13 7.34
CA SER A 165 25.78 -2.09 6.62
C SER A 165 25.67 -2.46 5.13
N GLY A 166 24.47 -2.72 4.61
CA GLY A 166 24.26 -3.12 3.22
C GLY A 166 24.60 -4.60 2.95
N LYS A 167 24.83 -5.41 3.98
CA LYS A 167 24.98 -6.86 3.81
C LYS A 167 23.62 -7.53 3.59
N PRO A 168 23.51 -8.47 2.64
CA PRO A 168 22.28 -9.21 2.41
C PRO A 168 22.00 -10.17 3.56
N GLU A 169 20.79 -10.09 4.13
CA GLU A 169 20.29 -11.05 5.12
C GLU A 169 19.30 -12.03 4.45
N ASN A 170 18.47 -11.52 3.55
CA ASN A 170 17.60 -12.34 2.70
C ASN A 170 17.49 -11.70 1.31
N ILE A 171 17.83 -12.48 0.28
CA ILE A 171 17.86 -12.02 -1.12
C ILE A 171 16.74 -12.63 -1.97
N GLN A 172 15.88 -13.46 -1.37
CA GLN A 172 14.87 -14.23 -2.06
C GLN A 172 13.53 -13.49 -2.10
N GLY A 173 12.68 -13.87 -3.07
CA GLY A 173 11.32 -13.36 -3.22
C GLY A 173 11.23 -12.05 -4.00
N THR A 174 10.07 -11.41 -3.91
CA THR A 174 9.66 -10.34 -4.84
C THR A 174 9.82 -8.92 -4.30
N ASN A 175 10.13 -8.72 -3.02
CA ASN A 175 10.19 -7.38 -2.39
C ASN A 175 11.10 -6.37 -3.12
N GLY A 176 12.19 -6.81 -3.75
CA GLY A 176 13.03 -5.87 -4.51
C GLY A 176 12.34 -5.27 -5.74
N ALA A 177 11.21 -5.82 -6.20
CA ALA A 177 10.39 -5.24 -7.27
C ALA A 177 9.83 -3.86 -6.89
N TYR A 178 9.52 -3.61 -5.61
CA TYR A 178 9.11 -2.28 -5.13
C TYR A 178 10.20 -1.23 -5.33
N ILE A 179 11.48 -1.62 -5.17
CA ILE A 179 12.62 -0.74 -5.48
C ILE A 179 12.66 -0.42 -6.97
N VAL A 180 12.41 -1.39 -7.85
CA VAL A 180 12.37 -1.14 -9.30
C VAL A 180 11.25 -0.17 -9.67
N ILE A 181 10.04 -0.34 -9.12
CA ILE A 181 8.90 0.56 -9.32
C ILE A 181 9.27 1.98 -8.89
N PHE A 182 9.85 2.13 -7.69
CA PHE A 182 10.34 3.40 -7.19
C PHE A 182 11.40 4.02 -8.13
N LEU A 183 12.40 3.25 -8.56
CA LEU A 183 13.45 3.73 -9.45
C LEU A 183 12.92 4.19 -10.81
N ILE A 184 11.91 3.49 -11.36
CA ILE A 184 11.23 3.93 -12.59
C ILE A 184 10.55 5.29 -12.38
N GLN A 185 9.90 5.50 -11.25
CA GLN A 185 9.29 6.80 -10.93
C GLN A 185 10.33 7.89 -10.69
N LEU A 186 11.44 7.58 -10.00
CA LEU A 186 12.53 8.51 -9.79
C LEU A 186 13.14 8.94 -11.13
N LEU A 187 13.38 8.00 -12.05
CA LEU A 187 13.96 8.28 -13.36
C LEU A 187 13.16 9.32 -14.14
N LYS A 188 11.83 9.33 -14.02
CA LYS A 188 10.95 10.34 -14.65
C LYS A 188 11.13 11.76 -14.08
N MET A 189 11.75 11.88 -12.91
CA MET A 189 11.99 13.16 -12.22
C MET A 189 13.45 13.60 -12.29
N LEU A 190 14.34 12.78 -12.85
CA LEU A 190 15.74 13.13 -13.06
C LEU A 190 15.91 13.76 -14.44
N GLU A 191 16.65 14.86 -14.49
CA GLU A 191 17.19 15.38 -15.75
C GLU A 191 18.27 14.43 -16.29
N GLU A 192 18.49 14.40 -17.60
CA GLU A 192 19.46 13.49 -18.24
C GLU A 192 20.90 13.76 -17.76
N GLU A 193 21.21 15.00 -17.38
CA GLU A 193 22.52 15.40 -16.84
C GLU A 193 22.70 15.07 -15.35
N ASP A 194 21.64 14.63 -14.65
CA ASP A 194 21.78 14.19 -13.26
C ASP A 194 22.69 12.96 -13.20
N SER A 195 23.70 13.02 -12.32
CA SER A 195 24.67 11.93 -12.11
C SER A 195 24.06 10.57 -11.80
N LEU A 196 22.81 10.53 -11.31
CA LEU A 196 22.08 9.29 -11.03
C LEU A 196 21.33 8.73 -12.24
N TYR A 197 21.05 9.53 -13.27
CA TYR A 197 20.16 9.15 -14.37
C TYR A 197 20.54 7.80 -15.01
N GLU A 198 21.79 7.68 -15.49
CA GLU A 198 22.26 6.45 -16.14
C GLU A 198 22.47 5.29 -15.15
N ARG A 199 22.78 5.58 -13.87
CA ARG A 199 22.89 4.56 -12.82
C ARG A 199 21.51 3.94 -12.54
N VAL A 200 20.48 4.76 -12.39
CA VAL A 200 19.09 4.34 -12.17
C VAL A 200 18.59 3.53 -13.35
N LYS A 201 18.75 4.04 -14.57
CA LYS A 201 18.36 3.37 -15.81
C LYS A 201 19.01 1.99 -15.96
N THR A 202 20.31 1.90 -15.68
CA THR A 202 21.06 0.63 -15.70
C THR A 202 20.57 -0.33 -14.61
N GLY A 203 20.33 0.17 -13.40
CA GLY A 203 19.80 -0.60 -12.28
C GLY A 203 18.44 -1.23 -12.60
N ILE A 204 17.51 -0.44 -13.15
CA ILE A 204 16.19 -0.91 -13.62
C ILE A 204 16.36 -2.02 -14.65
N ARG A 205 17.18 -1.80 -15.70
CA ARG A 205 17.38 -2.78 -16.78
C ARG A 205 17.88 -4.13 -16.24
N ARG A 206 18.86 -4.11 -15.32
CA ARG A 206 19.39 -5.33 -14.68
C ARG A 206 18.32 -6.04 -13.86
N ALA A 207 17.55 -5.29 -13.09
CA ALA A 207 16.50 -5.84 -12.22
C ALA A 207 15.34 -6.46 -13.02
N MET A 208 14.96 -5.84 -14.15
CA MET A 208 13.88 -6.35 -14.99
C MET A 208 14.15 -7.78 -15.48
N SER A 209 15.39 -8.14 -15.83
CA SER A 209 15.71 -9.52 -16.23
C SER A 209 15.37 -10.53 -15.14
N PHE A 210 15.70 -10.22 -13.88
CA PHE A 210 15.42 -11.10 -12.74
C PHE A 210 13.91 -11.22 -12.46
N TYR A 211 13.18 -10.10 -12.39
CA TYR A 211 11.76 -10.14 -12.03
C TYR A 211 10.86 -10.68 -13.15
N LYS A 212 11.26 -10.53 -14.42
CA LYS A 212 10.59 -11.22 -15.54
C LYS A 212 10.72 -12.74 -15.40
N GLN A 213 11.94 -13.22 -15.11
CA GLN A 213 12.21 -14.64 -14.93
C GLN A 213 11.38 -15.26 -13.78
N LEU A 214 11.18 -14.54 -12.66
CA LEU A 214 10.31 -15.04 -11.59
C LEU A 214 8.88 -15.30 -12.08
N ILE A 215 8.32 -14.41 -12.90
CA ILE A 215 6.97 -14.60 -13.47
C ILE A 215 6.95 -15.80 -14.43
N GLU A 216 7.96 -15.89 -15.32
CA GLU A 216 8.08 -16.98 -16.30
C GLU A 216 8.18 -18.36 -15.63
N GLU A 217 8.82 -18.43 -14.47
CA GLU A 217 8.97 -19.66 -13.67
C GLU A 217 7.82 -19.90 -12.68
N GLY A 218 6.82 -19.00 -12.62
CA GLY A 218 5.69 -19.12 -11.70
C GLY A 218 6.05 -18.90 -10.22
N LEU A 219 7.13 -18.16 -9.95
CA LEU A 219 7.71 -17.93 -8.63
C LEU A 219 7.12 -16.68 -7.96
N PHE A 220 5.93 -16.84 -7.39
CA PHE A 220 5.23 -15.82 -6.60
C PHE A 220 5.36 -16.13 -5.11
N TYR A 221 6.37 -15.58 -4.43
CA TYR A 221 6.60 -15.83 -3.01
C TYR A 221 7.44 -14.76 -2.30
N GLY A 222 7.32 -14.72 -0.97
CA GLY A 222 8.18 -13.97 -0.08
C GLY A 222 7.97 -12.46 -0.16
N ASP A 223 6.76 -12.02 -0.48
CA ASP A 223 6.42 -10.59 -0.46
C ASP A 223 5.89 -10.14 0.89
N THR A 224 5.08 -10.99 1.51
CA THR A 224 4.55 -10.80 2.86
C THR A 224 5.70 -10.76 3.86
N LEU A 225 5.66 -9.82 4.81
CA LEU A 225 6.82 -9.52 5.66
C LEU A 225 6.92 -10.42 6.88
N ASP A 226 5.80 -11.02 7.27
CA ASP A 226 5.59 -11.91 8.40
C ASP A 226 5.42 -13.39 7.99
N ALA A 227 5.55 -13.72 6.70
CA ALA A 227 5.44 -15.09 6.20
C ALA A 227 6.36 -15.38 5.01
N ASP A 228 6.92 -16.59 4.97
CA ASP A 228 7.77 -17.10 3.88
C ASP A 228 7.01 -18.18 3.09
N SER A 229 6.08 -17.75 2.25
CA SER A 229 5.25 -18.64 1.43
C SER A 229 4.89 -18.01 0.09
N SER A 230 4.19 -18.75 -0.78
CA SER A 230 3.50 -18.14 -1.90
C SER A 230 2.36 -17.26 -1.42
N ASP A 231 2.34 -16.02 -1.86
CA ASP A 231 1.44 -15.00 -1.36
C ASP A 231 0.90 -14.12 -2.51
N LYS A 232 -0.28 -13.54 -2.28
CA LYS A 232 -0.99 -12.68 -3.24
C LYS A 232 -0.15 -11.45 -3.59
N GLU A 233 0.48 -10.85 -2.58
CA GLU A 233 1.26 -9.62 -2.64
C GLU A 233 2.44 -9.75 -3.62
N ALA A 234 3.06 -10.93 -3.73
CA ALA A 234 4.09 -11.25 -4.71
C ALA A 234 3.57 -11.12 -6.14
N GLY A 235 2.36 -11.64 -6.40
CA GLY A 235 1.65 -11.43 -7.67
C GLY A 235 1.33 -9.97 -7.93
N VAL A 236 0.85 -9.26 -6.90
CA VAL A 236 0.47 -7.84 -6.99
C VAL A 236 1.66 -6.96 -7.34
N VAL A 237 2.81 -7.11 -6.66
CA VAL A 237 3.99 -6.28 -6.93
C VAL A 237 4.59 -6.58 -8.30
N LEU A 238 4.61 -7.84 -8.72
CA LEU A 238 5.12 -8.21 -10.04
C LEU A 238 4.20 -7.68 -11.15
N LEU A 239 2.88 -7.71 -10.95
CA LEU A 239 1.92 -7.05 -11.82
C LEU A 239 2.14 -5.53 -11.86
N ASP A 240 2.25 -4.85 -10.71
CA ASP A 240 2.52 -3.41 -10.66
C ASP A 240 3.84 -3.06 -11.38
N LEU A 241 4.89 -3.88 -11.21
CA LEU A 241 6.16 -3.68 -11.89
C LEU A 241 6.03 -3.78 -13.42
N MET A 242 5.38 -4.83 -13.93
CA MET A 242 5.24 -4.99 -15.38
C MET A 242 4.41 -3.85 -15.99
N LEU A 243 3.31 -3.46 -15.33
CA LEU A 243 2.48 -2.33 -15.76
C LEU A 243 3.24 -1.01 -15.70
N THR A 244 3.93 -0.73 -14.60
CA THR A 244 4.73 0.48 -14.41
C THR A 244 5.85 0.58 -15.44
N TYR A 245 6.49 -0.54 -15.76
CA TYR A 245 7.50 -0.60 -16.81
C TYR A 245 6.88 -0.30 -18.18
N ALA A 246 5.82 -1.02 -18.58
CA ALA A 246 5.14 -0.82 -19.86
C ALA A 246 4.66 0.63 -20.06
N GLU A 247 4.07 1.24 -19.05
CA GLU A 247 3.62 2.63 -19.08
C GLU A 247 4.78 3.64 -19.19
N SER A 248 5.94 3.33 -18.59
CA SER A 248 7.09 4.23 -18.56
C SER A 248 7.97 4.12 -19.81
N SER A 249 8.13 2.92 -20.36
CA SER A 249 9.02 2.66 -21.50
C SER A 249 8.26 2.53 -22.82
N HIS A 250 6.93 2.47 -22.78
CA HIS A 250 6.07 2.08 -23.90
C HIS A 250 6.39 0.68 -24.46
N ASP A 251 7.07 -0.16 -23.69
CA ASP A 251 7.39 -1.54 -24.06
C ASP A 251 6.23 -2.47 -23.69
N THR A 252 5.42 -2.83 -24.69
CA THR A 252 4.30 -3.75 -24.52
C THR A 252 4.72 -5.21 -24.46
N SER A 253 6.00 -5.56 -24.67
CA SER A 253 6.48 -6.95 -24.62
C SER A 253 6.31 -7.59 -23.24
N VAL A 254 6.17 -6.79 -22.18
CA VAL A 254 5.97 -7.26 -20.81
C VAL A 254 4.50 -7.52 -20.47
N LEU A 255 3.56 -7.21 -21.36
CA LEU A 255 2.13 -7.37 -21.07
C LEU A 255 1.70 -8.84 -20.96
N GLU A 256 2.41 -9.76 -21.60
CA GLU A 256 2.19 -11.20 -21.40
C GLU A 256 2.56 -11.62 -19.97
N LEU A 257 3.67 -11.10 -19.43
CA LEU A 257 4.07 -11.34 -18.04
C LEU A 257 3.11 -10.67 -17.06
N ALA A 258 2.60 -9.48 -17.40
CA ALA A 258 1.53 -8.85 -16.63
C ALA A 258 0.26 -9.73 -16.62
N HIS A 259 -0.09 -10.38 -17.73
CA HIS A 259 -1.22 -11.31 -17.81
C HIS A 259 -1.04 -12.52 -16.88
N ILE A 260 0.16 -13.13 -16.87
CA ILE A 260 0.46 -14.27 -15.99
C ILE A 260 0.35 -13.85 -14.52
N ALA A 261 0.94 -12.71 -14.15
CA ALA A 261 0.84 -12.18 -12.79
C ALA A 261 -0.61 -11.87 -12.39
N SER A 262 -1.41 -11.30 -13.30
CA SER A 262 -2.82 -11.01 -13.03
C SER A 262 -3.67 -12.27 -12.88
N GLN A 263 -3.40 -13.32 -13.67
CA GLN A 263 -4.02 -14.63 -13.49
C GLN A 263 -3.72 -15.24 -12.13
N PHE A 264 -2.46 -15.17 -11.67
CA PHE A 264 -2.09 -15.62 -10.34
C PHE A 264 -2.85 -14.82 -9.27
N VAL A 265 -2.88 -13.49 -9.35
CA VAL A 265 -3.62 -12.63 -8.41
C VAL A 265 -5.11 -12.99 -8.36
N LEU A 266 -5.74 -13.29 -9.50
CA LEU A 266 -7.16 -13.68 -9.56
C LEU A 266 -7.48 -14.95 -8.76
N THR A 267 -6.51 -15.87 -8.59
CA THR A 267 -6.73 -17.09 -7.79
C THR A 267 -6.98 -16.79 -6.30
N TRP A 268 -6.65 -15.59 -5.84
CA TRP A 268 -6.86 -15.13 -4.47
C TRP A 268 -8.16 -14.37 -4.27
N ILE A 269 -8.94 -14.15 -5.34
CA ILE A 269 -10.15 -13.31 -5.32
C ILE A 269 -11.39 -14.18 -5.23
N TRP A 270 -12.26 -13.89 -4.28
CA TRP A 270 -13.54 -14.58 -4.13
C TRP A 270 -14.45 -14.22 -5.30
N GLN A 271 -14.84 -15.22 -6.08
CA GLN A 271 -15.75 -15.02 -7.22
C GLN A 271 -17.23 -15.20 -6.81
N VAL A 272 -17.48 -15.66 -5.59
CA VAL A 272 -18.82 -15.94 -5.06
C VAL A 272 -18.94 -15.53 -3.60
N ASP A 273 -20.16 -15.28 -3.16
CA ASP A 273 -20.46 -14.98 -1.77
C ASP A 273 -20.38 -16.23 -0.89
N CYS A 274 -19.73 -16.10 0.27
CA CYS A 274 -19.77 -17.08 1.33
C CYS A 274 -21.12 -17.05 2.06
N VAL A 275 -21.53 -18.21 2.57
CA VAL A 275 -22.72 -18.31 3.43
C VAL A 275 -22.30 -18.11 4.88
N PHE A 276 -22.83 -17.07 5.51
CA PHE A 276 -22.58 -16.79 6.92
C PHE A 276 -23.57 -17.48 7.84
N LYS A 277 -23.16 -17.66 9.09
CA LYS A 277 -24.07 -18.03 10.17
C LYS A 277 -25.16 -16.96 10.31
N LYS A 278 -26.43 -17.40 10.36
CA LYS A 278 -27.57 -16.51 10.59
C LYS A 278 -27.39 -15.68 11.86
N ASP A 279 -27.76 -14.40 11.80
CA ASP A 279 -27.66 -13.41 12.87
C ASP A 279 -26.21 -13.07 13.31
N SER A 280 -25.20 -13.56 12.58
CA SER A 280 -23.81 -13.12 12.75
C SER A 280 -23.65 -11.64 12.38
N PRO A 281 -22.58 -10.95 12.83
CA PRO A 281 -22.29 -9.58 12.42
C PRO A 281 -22.35 -9.36 10.91
N LEU A 282 -21.68 -10.18 10.09
CA LEU A 282 -21.69 -10.03 8.62
C LEU A 282 -23.05 -10.34 7.99
N ASP A 283 -23.81 -11.30 8.53
CA ASP A 283 -25.18 -11.56 8.08
C ASP A 283 -26.11 -10.36 8.35
N LYS A 284 -25.99 -9.73 9.52
CA LYS A 284 -26.76 -8.52 9.86
C LYS A 284 -26.43 -7.33 8.96
N GLU A 285 -25.17 -7.21 8.54
CA GLU A 285 -24.72 -6.21 7.58
C GLU A 285 -25.10 -6.54 6.13
N GLN A 286 -25.67 -7.73 5.87
CA GLN A 286 -25.95 -8.23 4.51
C GLN A 286 -24.71 -8.17 3.62
N PHE A 287 -23.57 -8.59 4.19
CA PHE A 287 -22.27 -8.45 3.56
C PHE A 287 -22.07 -9.44 2.40
N HIS A 288 -21.44 -8.96 1.32
CA HIS A 288 -21.06 -9.76 0.16
C HIS A 288 -19.54 -9.97 0.13
N THR A 289 -19.08 -11.22 -0.03
CA THR A 289 -17.64 -11.54 -0.10
C THR A 289 -17.09 -11.56 -1.52
N ALA A 290 -17.94 -11.65 -2.55
CA ALA A 290 -17.49 -11.64 -3.93
C ALA A 290 -16.71 -10.34 -4.23
N GLY A 291 -15.47 -10.48 -4.71
CA GLY A 291 -14.53 -9.38 -4.96
C GLY A 291 -13.52 -9.12 -3.85
N LEU A 292 -13.64 -9.73 -2.68
CA LEU A 292 -12.61 -9.65 -1.63
C LEU A 292 -11.44 -10.60 -1.93
N SER A 293 -10.28 -10.27 -1.39
CA SER A 293 -9.09 -11.12 -1.47
C SER A 293 -8.84 -11.89 -0.18
N ALA A 294 -8.34 -13.13 -0.28
CA ALA A 294 -7.69 -13.77 0.86
C ALA A 294 -6.37 -13.09 1.18
N VAL A 295 -6.01 -13.11 2.46
CA VAL A 295 -4.70 -12.65 2.93
C VAL A 295 -3.63 -13.71 2.71
N SER A 296 -3.83 -14.92 3.23
CA SER A 296 -2.89 -16.04 3.03
C SER A 296 -3.53 -17.39 3.34
N ILE A 297 -2.83 -18.47 3.01
CA ILE A 297 -3.24 -19.84 3.37
C ILE A 297 -3.20 -20.05 4.90
N ALA A 298 -2.23 -19.45 5.60
CA ALA A 298 -2.06 -19.59 7.05
C ALA A 298 -3.02 -18.69 7.86
N HIS A 299 -3.40 -17.54 7.29
CA HIS A 299 -4.30 -16.56 7.89
C HIS A 299 -5.50 -16.32 6.97
N ASN A 300 -6.40 -17.31 6.87
CA ASN A 300 -7.45 -17.35 5.85
C ASN A 300 -8.68 -16.48 6.18
N HIS A 301 -8.45 -15.21 6.50
CA HIS A 301 -9.48 -14.17 6.49
C HIS A 301 -9.47 -13.43 5.13
N LEU A 302 -10.58 -12.74 4.83
CA LEU A 302 -10.65 -11.85 3.68
C LEU A 302 -10.30 -10.43 4.10
N ASP A 303 -9.81 -9.64 3.15
CA ASP A 303 -9.43 -8.25 3.35
C ASP A 303 -9.94 -7.33 2.23
N PHE A 304 -9.75 -6.03 2.43
CA PHE A 304 -10.03 -4.99 1.45
C PHE A 304 -8.80 -4.61 0.61
N TYR A 305 -7.77 -5.47 0.55
CA TYR A 305 -6.59 -5.24 -0.30
C TYR A 305 -6.96 -5.22 -1.80
N GLY A 306 -8.14 -5.78 -2.13
CA GLY A 306 -8.73 -5.74 -3.46
C GLY A 306 -8.88 -4.33 -4.05
N MET A 307 -8.91 -3.27 -3.24
CA MET A 307 -8.92 -1.88 -3.73
C MET A 307 -7.67 -1.55 -4.54
N LEU A 308 -6.49 -1.96 -4.06
CA LEU A 308 -5.24 -1.76 -4.78
C LEU A 308 -5.22 -2.60 -6.07
N ILE A 309 -5.61 -3.87 -5.98
CA ILE A 309 -5.60 -4.80 -7.10
C ILE A 309 -6.52 -4.30 -8.23
N ALA A 310 -7.69 -3.77 -7.88
CA ALA A 310 -8.60 -3.21 -8.86
C ALA A 310 -7.94 -2.10 -9.70
N THR A 311 -7.14 -1.22 -9.08
CA THR A 311 -6.42 -0.19 -9.85
C THR A 311 -5.42 -0.79 -10.85
N LEU A 312 -4.76 -1.89 -10.49
CA LEU A 312 -3.83 -2.60 -11.38
C LEU A 312 -4.58 -3.29 -12.53
N PHE A 313 -5.74 -3.88 -12.26
CA PHE A 313 -6.59 -4.47 -13.30
C PHE A 313 -7.14 -3.42 -14.26
N LEU A 314 -7.49 -2.22 -13.78
CA LEU A 314 -7.87 -1.10 -14.66
C LEU A 314 -6.71 -0.63 -15.52
N ARG A 315 -5.50 -0.53 -14.96
CA ARG A 315 -4.28 -0.21 -15.73
C ARG A 315 -4.01 -1.26 -16.80
N TYR A 316 -4.09 -2.55 -16.44
CA TYR A 316 -3.94 -3.65 -17.37
C TYR A 316 -4.99 -3.58 -18.50
N ALA A 317 -6.28 -3.48 -18.15
CA ALA A 317 -7.37 -3.37 -19.11
C ALA A 317 -7.23 -2.16 -20.03
N LYS A 318 -6.70 -1.03 -19.54
CA LYS A 318 -6.41 0.15 -20.36
C LYS A 318 -5.31 -0.09 -21.38
N LEU A 319 -4.28 -0.87 -21.04
CA LEU A 319 -3.17 -1.18 -21.93
C LEU A 319 -3.51 -2.28 -22.95
N THR A 320 -4.38 -3.23 -22.60
CA THR A 320 -4.69 -4.41 -23.43
C THR A 320 -6.05 -4.36 -24.12
N GLY A 321 -7.00 -3.57 -23.61
CA GLY A 321 -8.40 -3.60 -24.00
C GLY A 321 -9.19 -4.79 -23.44
N ASP A 322 -8.61 -5.56 -22.51
CA ASP A 322 -9.26 -6.75 -21.94
C ASP A 322 -10.36 -6.37 -20.93
N ASN A 323 -11.62 -6.53 -21.35
CA ASN A 323 -12.78 -6.17 -20.54
C ASN A 323 -12.97 -7.08 -19.31
N PHE A 324 -12.44 -8.31 -19.33
CA PHE A 324 -12.56 -9.22 -18.19
C PHE A 324 -11.93 -8.61 -16.93
N TYR A 325 -10.74 -8.01 -17.07
CA TYR A 325 -10.07 -7.36 -15.94
C TYR A 325 -10.76 -6.08 -15.48
N ARG A 326 -11.46 -5.37 -16.38
CA ARG A 326 -12.31 -4.23 -16.02
C ARG A 326 -13.50 -4.68 -15.16
N GLU A 327 -14.15 -5.79 -15.54
CA GLU A 327 -15.25 -6.38 -14.76
C GLU A 327 -14.77 -6.86 -13.39
N GLN A 328 -13.61 -7.52 -13.33
CA GLN A 328 -12.98 -7.93 -12.06
C GLN A 328 -12.66 -6.73 -11.18
N ALA A 329 -12.07 -5.66 -11.74
CA ALA A 329 -11.82 -4.43 -10.99
C ALA A 329 -13.11 -3.82 -10.42
N SER A 330 -14.20 -3.80 -11.19
CA SER A 330 -15.50 -3.30 -10.73
C SER A 330 -16.06 -4.14 -9.58
N LEU A 331 -16.00 -5.48 -9.69
CA LEU A 331 -16.38 -6.38 -8.61
C LEU A 331 -15.62 -6.09 -7.32
N MET A 332 -14.30 -5.97 -7.39
CA MET A 332 -13.42 -5.74 -6.25
C MET A 332 -13.61 -4.35 -5.62
N LEU A 333 -13.82 -3.32 -6.44
CA LEU A 333 -14.12 -1.97 -5.95
C LEU A 333 -15.47 -1.90 -5.24
N ASN A 334 -16.49 -2.57 -5.77
CA ASN A 334 -17.80 -2.64 -5.14
C ASN A 334 -17.75 -3.41 -3.82
N ALA A 335 -17.04 -4.54 -3.80
CA ALA A 335 -16.82 -5.31 -2.58
C ALA A 335 -16.17 -4.45 -1.49
N SER A 336 -15.20 -3.63 -1.87
CA SER A 336 -14.38 -2.87 -0.94
C SER A 336 -14.98 -1.55 -0.44
N LYS A 337 -16.15 -1.16 -0.95
CA LYS A 337 -16.92 -0.01 -0.44
C LYS A 337 -17.85 -0.40 0.72
N GLN A 338 -17.92 -1.69 1.08
CA GLN A 338 -18.73 -2.19 2.19
C GLN A 338 -18.05 -1.96 3.55
N LEU A 339 -18.82 -2.00 4.63
CA LEU A 339 -18.33 -1.90 6.02
C LEU A 339 -17.50 -0.64 6.32
N ILE A 340 -17.86 0.50 5.73
CA ILE A 340 -17.32 1.81 6.13
C ILE A 340 -18.28 2.45 7.14
N ALA A 341 -17.82 2.65 8.37
CA ALA A 341 -18.65 3.19 9.44
C ALA A 341 -19.10 4.62 9.15
N ASN A 342 -20.37 4.92 9.45
CA ASN A 342 -20.98 6.23 9.29
C ASN A 342 -21.92 6.54 10.46
N SER A 343 -22.54 7.71 10.47
CA SER A 343 -23.45 8.13 11.56
C SER A 343 -24.65 7.21 11.77
N LYS A 344 -25.06 6.43 10.77
CA LYS A 344 -26.19 5.49 10.85
C LYS A 344 -25.76 4.10 11.31
N ASN A 345 -24.57 3.66 10.92
CA ASN A 345 -24.00 2.40 11.35
C ASN A 345 -22.53 2.56 11.74
N LEU A 346 -22.26 2.43 13.04
CA LEU A 346 -20.93 2.58 13.62
C LEU A 346 -20.09 1.28 13.60
N LEU A 347 -20.67 0.17 13.13
CA LEU A 347 -20.03 -1.14 13.06
C LEU A 347 -19.48 -1.60 14.41
N GLY A 348 -20.23 -1.36 15.49
CA GLY A 348 -19.82 -1.75 16.85
C GLY A 348 -18.76 -0.86 17.50
N ARG A 349 -18.37 0.27 16.88
CA ARG A 349 -17.46 1.26 17.47
C ARG A 349 -18.21 2.51 17.96
N SER A 350 -17.51 3.39 18.65
CA SER A 350 -18.05 4.70 19.04
C SER A 350 -17.99 5.70 17.88
N GLU A 351 -18.77 6.78 17.96
CA GLU A 351 -18.77 7.89 16.98
C GLU A 351 -17.39 8.49 16.71
N LYS A 352 -16.41 8.30 17.60
CA LYS A 352 -15.03 8.74 17.41
C LYS A 352 -14.32 8.05 16.23
N PHE A 353 -14.84 6.90 15.79
CA PHE A 353 -14.29 6.05 14.74
C PHE A 353 -15.12 6.08 13.45
N VAL A 354 -16.03 7.05 13.27
CA VAL A 354 -16.70 7.23 11.96
C VAL A 354 -15.65 7.29 10.84
N GLY A 355 -15.88 6.52 9.78
CA GLY A 355 -14.94 6.31 8.68
C GLY A 355 -13.98 5.13 8.85
N TRP A 356 -13.99 4.41 9.98
CA TRP A 356 -13.22 3.17 10.11
C TRP A 356 -13.84 2.04 9.28
N GLN A 357 -12.98 1.12 8.82
CA GLN A 357 -13.34 -0.08 8.08
C GLN A 357 -12.52 -1.24 8.66
N PRO A 358 -13.12 -2.42 8.92
CA PRO A 358 -12.38 -3.56 9.46
C PRO A 358 -11.38 -4.08 8.44
N GLU A 359 -10.22 -4.53 8.92
CA GLU A 359 -9.24 -5.23 8.09
C GLU A 359 -9.63 -6.69 7.88
N GLN A 360 -10.08 -7.36 8.94
CA GLN A 360 -10.31 -8.79 8.93
C GLN A 360 -11.78 -9.14 8.74
N ILE A 361 -12.06 -9.97 7.74
CA ILE A 361 -13.37 -10.56 7.47
C ILE A 361 -13.28 -12.08 7.66
N ASN A 362 -13.86 -12.57 8.76
CA ASN A 362 -13.82 -13.98 9.13
C ASN A 362 -14.94 -14.75 8.43
N HIS A 363 -14.63 -15.30 7.25
CA HIS A 363 -15.58 -16.01 6.39
C HIS A 363 -15.65 -17.54 6.64
N THR A 364 -14.76 -18.08 7.47
CA THR A 364 -14.70 -19.51 7.81
C THR A 364 -14.73 -19.72 9.33
N ASN A 365 -14.67 -20.98 9.78
CA ASN A 365 -14.49 -21.32 11.20
C ASN A 365 -13.03 -21.12 11.67
N TRP A 366 -12.37 -20.07 11.19
CA TRP A 366 -11.01 -19.69 11.55
C TRP A 366 -11.02 -18.26 12.11
N ASP A 367 -10.18 -18.02 13.12
CA ASP A 367 -9.97 -16.71 13.73
C ASP A 367 -8.49 -16.61 14.15
N TYR A 368 -7.91 -15.41 14.01
CA TYR A 368 -6.49 -15.15 14.24
C TYR A 368 -6.05 -15.52 15.67
N PHE A 369 -6.90 -15.27 16.66
CA PHE A 369 -6.62 -15.54 18.07
C PHE A 369 -7.32 -16.82 18.57
N ASN A 370 -7.80 -17.66 17.65
CA ASN A 370 -8.58 -18.86 17.94
C ASN A 370 -9.79 -18.58 18.86
N ASN A 371 -10.42 -17.41 18.71
CA ASN A 371 -11.63 -17.07 19.43
C ASN A 371 -12.85 -17.64 18.68
N SER A 372 -13.49 -18.66 19.26
CA SER A 372 -14.64 -19.33 18.67
C SER A 372 -15.86 -18.43 18.47
N GLU A 373 -15.97 -17.32 19.20
CA GLU A 373 -17.05 -16.33 19.03
C GLU A 373 -16.82 -15.42 17.81
N ASN A 374 -15.57 -15.30 17.35
CA ASN A 374 -15.18 -14.47 16.21
C ASN A 374 -15.14 -15.26 14.89
N MET A 375 -15.44 -16.55 14.92
CA MET A 375 -15.46 -17.38 13.73
C MET A 375 -16.77 -17.21 12.93
N ASN A 376 -16.68 -17.36 11.60
CA ASN A 376 -17.81 -17.51 10.68
C ASN A 376 -18.88 -16.41 10.76
N GLY A 377 -18.62 -15.32 10.04
CA GLY A 377 -19.57 -14.22 9.90
C GLY A 377 -19.22 -13.01 10.78
N THR A 378 -17.95 -12.79 11.12
CA THR A 378 -17.55 -11.62 11.92
C THR A 378 -16.52 -10.77 11.19
N TYR A 379 -16.32 -9.55 11.68
CA TYR A 379 -15.29 -8.64 11.21
C TYR A 379 -14.59 -8.00 12.40
N ALA A 380 -13.30 -7.75 12.27
CA ALA A 380 -12.47 -7.25 13.35
C ALA A 380 -11.28 -6.44 12.82
N ILE A 381 -10.50 -5.94 13.77
CA ILE A 381 -9.23 -5.23 13.57
C ILE A 381 -9.39 -3.88 12.86
N ASP A 382 -9.02 -2.82 13.57
CA ASP A 382 -9.00 -1.45 13.06
C ASP A 382 -7.56 -1.08 12.69
N ILE A 383 -7.26 -1.10 11.38
CA ILE A 383 -5.97 -0.68 10.84
C ILE A 383 -6.14 0.37 9.75
N SER A 384 -5.40 1.48 9.89
CA SER A 384 -5.51 2.65 9.02
C SER A 384 -5.15 2.41 7.55
N TRP A 385 -4.35 1.38 7.22
CA TRP A 385 -3.95 1.12 5.83
C TRP A 385 -5.17 0.86 4.93
N VAL A 386 -6.20 0.22 5.47
CA VAL A 386 -7.44 -0.10 4.75
C VAL A 386 -8.06 1.16 4.14
N ASN A 387 -8.20 2.20 4.98
CA ASN A 387 -8.72 3.50 4.55
C ASN A 387 -7.80 4.23 3.57
N VAL A 388 -6.47 4.13 3.76
CA VAL A 388 -5.50 4.78 2.87
C VAL A 388 -5.53 4.16 1.48
N LEU A 389 -5.49 2.83 1.38
CA LEU A 389 -5.58 2.13 0.09
C LEU A 389 -6.91 2.42 -0.60
N GLY A 390 -8.01 2.41 0.15
CA GLY A 390 -9.31 2.70 -0.41
C GLY A 390 -9.45 4.12 -0.94
N TYR A 391 -8.92 5.09 -0.20
CA TYR A 391 -8.93 6.48 -0.65
C TYR A 391 -8.00 6.72 -1.84
N SER A 392 -6.80 6.11 -1.82
CA SER A 392 -5.85 6.11 -2.94
C SER A 392 -6.48 5.55 -4.22
N ALA A 393 -7.16 4.40 -4.13
CA ALA A 393 -7.86 3.79 -5.25
C ALA A 393 -9.02 4.66 -5.77
N TYR A 394 -9.80 5.28 -4.86
CA TYR A 394 -10.84 6.23 -5.24
C TYR A 394 -10.28 7.41 -6.03
N LEU A 395 -9.21 8.04 -5.55
CA LEU A 395 -8.56 9.16 -6.24
C LEU A 395 -8.02 8.75 -7.62
N TYR A 396 -7.43 7.55 -7.72
CA TYR A 396 -6.99 6.99 -8.99
C TYR A 396 -8.15 6.86 -9.99
N CYS A 397 -9.27 6.27 -9.58
CA CYS A 397 -10.45 6.08 -10.45
C CYS A 397 -11.05 7.44 -10.86
N ALA A 398 -11.17 8.37 -9.90
CA ALA A 398 -11.70 9.71 -10.15
C ALA A 398 -10.87 10.49 -11.17
N LYS A 399 -9.53 10.38 -11.12
CA LYS A 399 -8.61 11.04 -12.06
C LYS A 399 -8.65 10.43 -13.46
N ASN A 400 -8.82 9.12 -13.57
CA ASN A 400 -8.73 8.41 -14.85
C ASN A 400 -10.06 8.31 -15.62
N SER A 401 -11.16 8.88 -15.09
CA SER A 401 -12.47 8.95 -15.77
C SER A 401 -12.94 7.61 -16.33
N ASP A 402 -12.71 6.51 -15.62
CA ASP A 402 -13.44 5.27 -15.89
C ASP A 402 -14.90 5.55 -15.50
N GLU A 403 -15.71 5.98 -16.47
CA GLU A 403 -17.16 6.22 -16.30
C GLU A 403 -17.89 4.97 -15.78
N ASP A 404 -17.30 3.78 -15.97
CA ASP A 404 -17.79 2.50 -15.46
C ASP A 404 -17.72 2.38 -13.93
N LEU A 405 -17.08 3.32 -13.22
CA LEU A 405 -16.79 3.23 -11.78
C LEU A 405 -17.25 4.43 -10.93
N LYS A 406 -17.85 5.46 -11.55
CA LYS A 406 -18.60 6.51 -10.85
C LYS A 406 -19.93 5.96 -10.34
#